data_AF-A0A2R8B144-F1
#
_entry.id   AF-A0A2R8B144-F1
#
_cell.length_a   1.000
_cell.length_b   1.000
_cell.length_c   1.000
_cell.angle_alpha   90.00
_cell.angle_beta   90.00
_cell.angle_gamma   90.00
#
_symmetry.space_group_name_H-M   'P 1'
#
loop_
_entity.id
_entity.type
_entity.pdbx_description
1 polymer ?
#
loop_
_entity_poly.entity_id
_entity_poly.type
_entity_poly.pdbx_seq_one_letter_code
_entity_poly.pdbx_strand_id
1 'polypeptide(L)'
;MTYGISAEWSKKMLAFDEHVTPGAGALATRPHVDPDAVSLRVEETRLVFGHFINVARRQRRLTIEKLADDADIEVGELLSIEQDPHYEPDLRTVWGLSNALDLPQPKLMELAGLAVPKEGHWLEEVTRYAARSAPIKDVTPDEQAFHDAVVAALTMKAT
;
A
#
# COMPACT_ATOMS: atom_id res chain seq x y z
N MET A 1 -46.53 -17.69 0.57
CA MET A 1 -46.91 -16.30 0.90
C MET A 1 -46.21 -15.41 -0.11
N THR A 2 -46.89 -14.98 -1.17
CA THR A 2 -46.33 -14.21 -2.28
C THR A 2 -46.68 -12.74 -2.09
N TYR A 3 -45.68 -11.90 -1.83
CA TYR A 3 -45.87 -10.45 -1.73
C TYR A 3 -45.94 -9.87 -3.15
N GLY A 4 -47.13 -9.45 -3.58
CA GLY A 4 -47.34 -8.69 -4.81
C GLY A 4 -47.19 -7.20 -4.55
N ILE A 5 -46.22 -6.55 -5.18
CA ILE A 5 -46.05 -5.10 -5.14
C ILE A 5 -47.27 -4.47 -5.84
N SER A 6 -48.02 -3.64 -5.12
CA SER A 6 -49.25 -2.99 -5.61
C SER A 6 -48.92 -1.88 -6.64
N ALA A 7 -49.78 -1.70 -7.65
CA ALA A 7 -49.65 -0.65 -8.66
C ALA A 7 -49.60 0.77 -8.06
N GLU A 8 -50.25 0.97 -6.91
CA GLU A 8 -50.21 2.24 -6.17
C GLU A 8 -48.83 2.53 -5.56
N TRP A 9 -48.05 1.51 -5.22
CA TRP A 9 -46.67 1.67 -4.77
C TRP A 9 -45.78 2.15 -5.92
N SER A 10 -45.96 1.59 -7.12
CA SER A 10 -45.16 1.94 -8.31
C SER A 10 -45.36 3.40 -8.72
N LYS A 11 -46.61 3.89 -8.73
CA LYS A 11 -46.90 5.31 -9.01
C LYS A 11 -46.32 6.26 -7.97
N LYS A 12 -46.28 5.85 -6.69
CA LYS A 12 -45.69 6.66 -5.62
C LYS A 12 -44.16 6.72 -5.72
N MET A 13 -43.51 5.68 -6.24
CA MET A 13 -42.06 5.65 -6.48
C MET A 13 -41.65 6.46 -7.73
N LEU A 14 -42.48 6.47 -8.77
CA LEU A 14 -42.25 7.25 -10.00
C LEU A 14 -42.22 8.77 -9.76
N ALA A 15 -42.99 9.27 -8.78
CA ALA A 15 -42.99 10.70 -8.43
C ALA A 15 -41.70 11.17 -7.74
N PHE A 16 -40.82 10.25 -7.31
CA PHE A 16 -39.49 10.57 -6.76
C PHE A 16 -38.37 10.56 -7.82
N ASP A 17 -38.67 10.17 -9.06
CA ASP A 17 -37.66 9.77 -10.07
C ASP A 17 -37.52 10.75 -11.25
N GLU A 18 -37.84 12.04 -11.07
CA GLU A 18 -37.70 13.01 -12.17
C GLU A 18 -36.27 13.60 -12.27
N HIS A 19 -35.41 13.43 -11.25
CA HIS A 19 -34.02 13.92 -11.27
C HIS A 19 -32.99 12.98 -10.63
N VAL A 20 -33.31 11.71 -10.46
CA VAL A 20 -32.40 10.73 -9.82
C VAL A 20 -31.86 9.78 -10.88
N THR A 21 -30.59 9.92 -11.24
CA THR A 21 -29.87 8.86 -11.95
C THR A 21 -29.98 7.57 -11.13
N PRO A 22 -30.42 6.43 -11.69
CA PRO A 22 -30.62 5.22 -10.90
C PRO A 22 -29.26 4.69 -10.43
N GLY A 23 -28.88 5.02 -9.20
CA GLY A 23 -27.68 4.55 -8.52
C GLY A 23 -28.05 4.14 -7.10
N ALA A 24 -27.72 2.91 -6.74
CA ALA A 24 -28.16 2.27 -5.50
C ALA A 24 -27.75 3.04 -4.22
N GLY A 25 -28.74 3.47 -3.45
CA GLY A 25 -28.68 3.65 -1.99
C GLY A 25 -27.89 4.85 -1.45
N ALA A 26 -28.09 5.12 -0.15
CA ALA A 26 -27.52 6.23 0.64
C ALA A 26 -25.99 6.20 0.83
N LEU A 27 -25.25 5.55 -0.08
CA LEU A 27 -23.78 5.54 -0.17
C LEU A 27 -23.24 6.52 -1.22
N ALA A 28 -24.11 7.29 -1.88
CA ALA A 28 -23.75 8.20 -2.98
C ALA A 28 -22.87 9.40 -2.58
N THR A 29 -22.64 9.64 -1.28
CA THR A 29 -21.68 10.64 -0.80
C THR A 29 -20.28 10.04 -0.64
N ARG A 30 -19.84 9.20 -1.58
CA ARG A 30 -18.42 8.93 -1.71
C ARG A 30 -17.78 10.16 -2.35
N PRO A 31 -16.78 10.80 -1.72
CA PRO A 31 -16.03 11.84 -2.40
C PRO A 31 -15.51 11.26 -3.72
N HIS A 32 -15.67 12.02 -4.81
CA HIS A 32 -15.04 11.70 -6.07
C HIS A 32 -13.53 11.80 -5.85
N VAL A 33 -12.87 10.65 -5.71
CA VAL A 33 -11.41 10.59 -5.65
C VAL A 33 -10.94 10.55 -7.09
N ASP A 34 -10.07 11.50 -7.45
CA ASP A 34 -9.43 11.54 -8.75
C ASP A 34 -8.60 10.25 -8.95
N PRO A 35 -8.90 9.42 -9.96
CA PRO A 35 -8.16 8.18 -10.20
C PRO A 35 -6.67 8.42 -10.48
N ASP A 36 -6.30 9.56 -11.04
CA ASP A 36 -4.90 9.91 -11.30
C ASP A 36 -4.18 10.22 -9.97
N ALA A 37 -4.86 10.89 -9.04
CA ALA A 37 -4.32 11.15 -7.70
C ALA A 37 -4.15 9.88 -6.86
N VAL A 38 -5.02 8.87 -7.03
CA VAL A 38 -4.86 7.55 -6.39
C VAL A 38 -3.64 6.83 -6.98
N SER A 39 -3.50 6.85 -8.30
CA SER A 39 -2.42 6.16 -9.00
C SER A 39 -1.05 6.73 -8.62
N LEU A 40 -0.91 8.06 -8.58
CA LEU A 40 0.30 8.74 -8.12
C LEU A 40 0.67 8.37 -6.67
N ARG A 41 -0.32 8.29 -5.77
CA ARG A 41 -0.07 7.86 -4.37
C ARG A 41 0.43 6.42 -4.29
N VAL A 42 -0.11 5.52 -5.11
CA VAL A 42 0.34 4.12 -5.13
C VAL A 42 1.77 4.01 -5.64
N GLU A 43 2.12 4.75 -6.70
CA GLU A 43 3.50 4.83 -7.22
C GLU A 43 4.48 5.40 -6.19
N GLU A 44 4.10 6.50 -5.50
CA GLU A 44 4.90 7.05 -4.41
C GLU A 44 5.13 6.01 -3.31
N THR A 45 4.09 5.27 -2.92
CA THR A 45 4.21 4.27 -1.86
C THR A 45 5.11 3.10 -2.29
N ARG A 46 5.03 2.67 -3.55
CA ARG A 46 5.91 1.63 -4.13
C ARG A 46 7.37 2.05 -4.23
N LEU A 47 7.62 3.31 -4.58
CA LEU A 47 8.98 3.88 -4.55
C LEU A 47 9.54 3.80 -3.13
N VAL A 48 8.75 4.17 -2.13
CA VAL A 48 9.15 4.11 -0.71
C VAL A 48 9.38 2.67 -0.27
N PHE A 49 8.53 1.73 -0.69
CA PHE A 49 8.70 0.30 -0.44
C PHE A 49 10.02 -0.23 -1.01
N GLY A 50 10.30 0.02 -2.29
CA GLY A 50 11.54 -0.41 -2.93
C GLY A 50 12.78 0.14 -2.23
N HIS A 51 12.76 1.44 -1.88
CA HIS A 51 13.85 2.06 -1.12
C HIS A 51 14.02 1.44 0.27
N PHE A 52 12.92 1.19 0.98
CA PHE A 52 12.94 0.54 2.29
C PHE A 52 13.57 -0.86 2.23
N ILE A 53 13.17 -1.69 1.27
CA ILE A 53 13.73 -3.04 1.09
C ILE A 53 15.23 -2.98 0.79
N ASN A 54 15.67 -2.07 -0.10
CA ASN A 54 17.08 -1.86 -0.40
C ASN A 54 17.89 -1.50 0.84
N VAL A 55 17.40 -0.54 1.65
CA VAL A 55 18.08 -0.10 2.88
C VAL A 55 18.09 -1.22 3.92
N ALA A 56 16.97 -1.89 4.16
CA ALA A 56 16.86 -3.01 5.10
C ALA A 56 17.85 -4.14 4.76
N ARG A 57 17.95 -4.48 3.47
CA ARG A 57 18.92 -5.46 2.97
C ARG A 57 20.37 -5.04 3.24
N ARG A 58 20.71 -3.79 2.90
CA ARG A 58 22.07 -3.24 3.07
C ARG A 58 22.48 -3.15 4.54
N GLN A 59 21.57 -2.76 5.43
CA GLN A 59 21.82 -2.72 6.88
C GLN A 59 22.15 -4.11 7.45
N ARG A 60 21.48 -5.15 6.95
CA ARG A 60 21.77 -6.55 7.30
C ARG A 60 22.98 -7.13 6.57
N ARG A 61 23.64 -6.34 5.72
CA ARG A 61 24.78 -6.75 4.87
C ARG A 61 24.45 -7.96 3.98
N LEU A 62 23.20 -8.08 3.57
CA LEU A 62 22.76 -9.15 2.67
C LEU A 62 23.03 -8.77 1.21
N THR A 63 23.53 -9.71 0.42
CA THR A 63 23.53 -9.55 -1.04
C THR A 63 22.09 -9.66 -1.57
N ILE A 64 21.86 -9.20 -2.80
CA ILE A 64 20.54 -9.31 -3.41
C ILE A 64 20.11 -10.78 -3.53
N GLU A 65 21.04 -11.65 -3.90
CA GLU A 65 20.81 -13.09 -4.02
C GLU A 65 20.48 -13.71 -2.66
N LYS A 66 21.14 -13.26 -1.58
CA LYS A 66 20.89 -13.81 -0.26
C LYS A 66 19.51 -13.44 0.27
N LEU A 67 19.07 -12.20 0.10
CA LEU A 67 17.72 -11.81 0.50
C LEU A 67 16.65 -12.49 -0.36
N ALA A 68 16.88 -12.62 -1.68
CA ALA A 68 15.97 -13.33 -2.56
C ALA A 68 15.80 -14.80 -2.14
N ASP A 69 16.91 -15.47 -1.82
CA ASP A 69 16.92 -16.85 -1.28
C ASP A 69 16.20 -16.95 0.07
N ASP A 70 16.48 -16.05 1.02
CA ASP A 70 15.82 -16.03 2.34
C ASP A 70 14.31 -15.76 2.25
N ALA A 71 13.88 -15.00 1.25
CA ALA A 71 12.48 -14.66 1.01
C ALA A 71 11.75 -15.64 0.07
N ASP A 72 12.44 -16.65 -0.49
CA ASP A 72 11.90 -17.57 -1.50
C ASP A 72 11.30 -16.84 -2.73
N ILE A 73 12.03 -15.85 -3.27
CA ILE A 73 11.65 -15.06 -4.45
C ILE A 73 12.75 -15.04 -5.51
N GLU A 74 12.39 -14.68 -6.74
CA GLU A 74 13.38 -14.54 -7.82
C GLU A 74 14.26 -13.29 -7.62
N VAL A 75 15.56 -13.41 -7.91
CA VAL A 75 16.50 -12.27 -7.82
C VAL A 75 16.07 -11.11 -8.72
N GLY A 76 15.53 -11.42 -9.90
CA GLY A 76 15.05 -10.40 -10.85
C GLY A 76 13.85 -9.64 -10.30
N GLU A 77 12.94 -10.32 -9.61
CA GLU A 77 11.80 -9.71 -8.94
C GLU A 77 12.25 -8.79 -7.79
N LEU A 78 13.18 -9.24 -6.95
CA LEU A 78 13.74 -8.38 -5.89
C LEU A 78 14.45 -7.14 -6.48
N LEU A 79 15.15 -7.29 -7.62
CA LEU A 79 15.78 -6.18 -8.31
C LEU A 79 14.75 -5.17 -8.82
N SER A 80 13.66 -5.67 -9.43
CA SER A 80 12.54 -4.83 -9.87
C SER A 80 11.90 -4.09 -8.71
N ILE A 81 11.69 -4.75 -7.57
CA ILE A 81 11.18 -4.10 -6.34
C ILE A 81 12.09 -2.95 -5.90
N GLU A 82 13.41 -3.15 -5.87
CA GLU A 82 14.34 -2.13 -5.37
C GLU A 82 14.56 -0.96 -6.35
N GLN A 83 14.26 -1.13 -7.65
CA GLN A 83 14.69 -0.18 -8.69
C GLN A 83 13.56 0.39 -9.56
N ASP A 84 12.44 -0.31 -9.71
CA ASP A 84 11.32 0.09 -10.56
C ASP A 84 10.08 0.44 -9.71
N PRO A 85 9.74 1.72 -9.56
CA PRO A 85 8.57 2.14 -8.79
C PRO A 85 7.23 1.72 -9.42
N HIS A 86 7.21 1.29 -10.69
CA HIS A 86 6.01 0.79 -11.35
C HIS A 86 5.80 -0.70 -11.14
N TYR A 87 6.81 -1.42 -10.63
CA TYR A 87 6.69 -2.84 -10.36
C TYR A 87 5.73 -3.08 -9.19
N GLU A 88 4.71 -3.89 -9.43
CA GLU A 88 3.77 -4.31 -8.40
C GLU A 88 4.16 -5.70 -7.89
N PRO A 89 4.66 -5.82 -6.64
CA PRO A 89 4.99 -7.11 -6.07
C PRO A 89 3.71 -7.91 -5.78
N ASP A 90 3.79 -9.22 -5.90
CA ASP A 90 2.67 -10.07 -5.53
C ASP A 90 2.55 -10.26 -4.00
N LEU A 91 1.42 -10.80 -3.54
CA LEU A 91 1.16 -11.05 -2.12
C LEU A 91 2.13 -12.08 -1.50
N ARG A 92 2.58 -13.07 -2.28
CA ARG A 92 3.51 -14.11 -1.82
C ARG A 92 4.89 -13.50 -1.59
N THR A 93 5.34 -12.64 -2.47
CA THR A 93 6.60 -11.90 -2.40
C THR A 93 6.63 -11.00 -1.19
N VAL A 94 5.57 -10.23 -0.95
CA VAL A 94 5.49 -9.41 0.27
C VAL A 94 5.49 -10.27 1.54
N TRP A 95 4.83 -11.43 1.54
CA TRP A 95 4.89 -12.38 2.65
C TRP A 95 6.30 -12.95 2.86
N GLY A 96 6.98 -13.36 1.79
CA GLY A 96 8.37 -13.86 1.85
C GLY A 96 9.33 -12.83 2.42
N LEU A 97 9.26 -11.59 1.92
CA LEU A 97 10.02 -10.46 2.44
C LEU A 97 9.70 -10.16 3.90
N SER A 98 8.43 -10.25 4.30
CA SER A 98 8.05 -10.04 5.70
C SER A 98 8.68 -11.06 6.64
N ASN A 99 8.81 -12.32 6.21
CA ASN A 99 9.44 -13.38 7.01
C ASN A 99 10.96 -13.22 7.05
N ALA A 100 11.59 -12.99 5.89
CA ALA A 100 13.04 -12.81 5.79
C ALA A 100 13.53 -11.59 6.58
N LEU A 101 12.70 -10.53 6.62
CA LEU A 101 13.00 -9.30 7.33
C LEU A 101 12.41 -9.24 8.76
N ASP A 102 11.67 -10.25 9.22
CA ASP A 102 10.99 -10.24 10.52
C ASP A 102 10.13 -8.98 10.73
N LEU A 103 9.29 -8.67 9.73
CA LEU A 103 8.43 -7.48 9.69
C LEU A 103 6.93 -7.85 9.69
N PRO A 104 6.06 -7.00 10.25
CA PRO A 104 4.61 -7.20 10.19
C PRO A 104 4.06 -7.17 8.76
N GLN A 105 3.62 -8.33 8.25
CA GLN A 105 3.07 -8.49 6.91
C GLN A 105 1.96 -7.48 6.54
N PRO A 106 0.94 -7.21 7.39
CA PRO A 106 -0.17 -6.34 6.98
C PRO A 106 0.27 -4.92 6.64
N LYS A 107 1.23 -4.37 7.39
CA LYS A 107 1.75 -3.02 7.13
C LYS A 107 2.77 -3.00 6.01
N LEU A 108 3.50 -4.09 5.80
CA LEU A 108 4.35 -4.22 4.62
C LEU A 108 3.52 -4.26 3.33
N MET A 109 2.32 -4.87 3.36
CA MET A 109 1.37 -4.83 2.25
C MET A 109 0.81 -3.43 1.99
N GLU A 110 0.53 -2.66 3.05
CA GLU A 110 0.14 -1.25 2.93
C GLU A 110 1.25 -0.42 2.26
N LEU A 111 2.52 -0.65 2.66
CA LEU A 111 3.68 0.00 2.05
C LEU A 111 3.90 -0.43 0.60
N ALA A 112 3.64 -1.69 0.26
CA ALA A 112 3.71 -2.16 -1.12
C ALA A 112 2.55 -1.63 -2.00
N GLY A 113 1.59 -0.90 -1.43
CA GLY A 113 0.41 -0.42 -2.14
C GLY A 113 -0.63 -1.51 -2.43
N LEU A 114 -0.54 -2.66 -1.75
CA LEU A 114 -1.44 -3.81 -1.91
C LEU A 114 -2.64 -3.77 -0.94
N ALA A 115 -2.60 -2.89 0.05
CA ALA A 115 -3.67 -2.72 1.03
C ALA A 115 -3.88 -1.23 1.37
N VAL A 116 -5.12 -0.88 1.69
CA VAL A 116 -5.45 0.47 2.17
C VAL A 116 -5.18 0.52 3.68
N PRO A 117 -4.37 1.49 4.18
CA PRO A 117 -4.12 1.63 5.60
C PRO A 117 -5.40 1.82 6.40
N LYS A 118 -5.53 1.07 7.49
CA LYS A 118 -6.63 1.30 8.45
C LYS A 118 -6.54 2.67 9.12
N GLU A 119 -5.33 3.13 9.37
CA GLU A 119 -5.02 4.41 10.03
C GLU A 119 -4.08 5.22 9.13
N GLY A 120 -4.61 6.21 8.43
CA GLY A 120 -3.92 6.87 7.31
C GLY A 120 -2.71 7.75 7.65
N HIS A 121 -2.33 7.91 8.92
CA HIS A 121 -1.33 8.90 9.34
C HIS A 121 0.12 8.40 9.25
N TRP A 122 0.37 7.08 9.36
CA TRP A 122 1.74 6.57 9.40
C TRP A 122 2.42 6.56 8.03
N LEU A 123 1.64 6.32 6.97
CA LEU A 123 2.17 6.24 5.60
C LEU A 123 2.67 7.61 5.12
N GLU A 124 1.99 8.70 5.47
CA GLU A 124 2.44 10.07 5.14
C GLU A 124 3.76 10.44 5.81
N GLU A 125 3.98 10.00 7.05
CA GLU A 125 5.24 10.22 7.77
C GLU A 125 6.40 9.46 7.12
N VAL A 126 6.15 8.21 6.72
CA VAL A 126 7.11 7.34 6.02
C VAL A 126 7.47 7.89 4.64
N THR A 127 6.50 8.32 3.84
CA THR A 127 6.73 8.93 2.52
C THR A 127 7.52 10.24 2.62
N ARG A 128 7.18 11.11 3.60
CA ARG A 128 7.91 12.37 3.83
C ARG A 128 9.37 12.13 4.16
N TYR A 129 9.66 11.05 4.88
CA TYR A 129 11.01 10.70 5.26
C TYR A 129 11.79 10.15 4.06
N ALA A 130 11.20 9.22 3.30
CA ALA A 130 11.81 8.64 2.10
C ALA A 130 12.17 9.69 1.03
N ALA A 131 11.34 10.73 0.88
CA ALA A 131 11.63 11.85 -0.03
C ALA A 131 12.93 12.62 0.31
N ARG A 132 13.50 12.40 1.51
CA ARG A 132 14.73 13.04 1.97
C ARG A 132 15.98 12.16 1.82
N SER A 133 15.85 10.85 1.67
CA SER A 133 16.98 9.91 1.63
C SER A 133 17.38 9.57 0.19
N ALA A 134 18.48 10.17 -0.30
CA ALA A 134 19.06 9.82 -1.60
C ALA A 134 20.07 8.65 -1.44
N PRO A 135 20.10 7.67 -2.36
CA PRO A 135 20.97 6.50 -2.20
C PRO A 135 22.42 6.81 -2.60
N ILE A 136 23.36 6.63 -1.67
CA ILE A 136 24.82 6.58 -1.93
C ILE A 136 25.42 5.33 -1.24
N LYS A 137 26.58 4.90 -1.75
CA LYS A 137 27.32 3.64 -1.56
C LYS A 137 27.38 3.03 -0.14
N ASP A 138 27.31 3.84 0.92
CA ASP A 138 27.20 3.38 2.31
C ASP A 138 25.91 3.93 2.95
N VAL A 139 25.27 3.17 3.84
CA VAL A 139 24.04 3.61 4.54
C VAL A 139 24.36 4.88 5.32
N THR A 140 23.78 5.99 4.90
CA THR A 140 23.96 7.30 5.51
C THR A 140 23.20 7.38 6.85
N PRO A 141 23.55 8.32 7.74
CA PRO A 141 22.78 8.54 8.98
C PRO A 141 21.30 8.82 8.72
N ASP A 142 20.97 9.52 7.63
CA ASP A 142 19.61 9.83 7.24
C ASP A 142 18.86 8.57 6.75
N GLU A 143 19.50 7.69 5.96
CA GLU A 143 18.91 6.40 5.57
C GLU A 143 18.71 5.46 6.76
N GLN A 144 19.63 5.48 7.73
CA GLN A 144 19.47 4.69 8.95
C GLN A 144 18.25 5.15 9.74
N ALA A 145 18.11 6.46 9.94
CA ALA A 145 16.98 7.01 10.67
C ALA A 145 15.66 6.88 9.88
N PHE A 146 15.69 6.84 8.54
CA PHE A 146 14.54 6.45 7.70
C PHE A 146 14.08 5.04 8.04
N HIS A 147 15.00 4.08 7.89
CA HIS A 147 14.71 2.68 8.14
C HIS A 147 14.18 2.45 9.55
N ASP A 148 14.81 3.06 10.56
CA ASP A 148 14.39 2.94 11.95
C ASP A 148 12.98 3.53 12.18
N ALA A 149 12.66 4.66 11.53
CA ALA A 149 11.32 5.23 11.56
C ALA A 149 10.29 4.32 10.91
N VAL A 150 10.61 3.71 9.76
CA VAL A 150 9.72 2.74 9.10
C VAL A 150 9.53 1.50 9.97
N VAL A 151 10.60 0.89 10.49
CA VAL A 151 10.50 -0.27 11.38
C VAL A 151 9.68 0.04 12.63
N ALA A 152 9.86 1.22 13.23
CA ALA A 152 9.03 1.66 14.36
C ALA A 152 7.56 1.77 13.95
N ALA A 153 7.26 2.43 12.82
CA ALA A 153 5.91 2.56 12.29
C ALA A 153 5.28 1.20 11.98
N LEU A 154 6.05 0.23 11.47
CA LEU A 154 5.60 -1.13 11.19
C LEU A 154 5.30 -1.88 12.51
N THR A 155 6.16 -1.80 13.51
CA THR A 155 6.05 -2.60 14.75
C THR A 155 5.10 -2.01 15.81
N MET A 156 4.74 -0.73 15.72
CA MET A 156 3.75 -0.13 16.62
C MET A 156 2.40 -0.87 16.56
N LYS A 157 1.88 -1.31 17.71
CA LYS A 157 0.53 -1.87 17.79
C LYS A 157 -0.49 -0.77 17.55
N ALA A 158 -1.34 -0.95 16.53
CA ALA A 158 -2.60 -0.22 16.43
C ALA A 158 -3.39 -0.52 17.73
N THR A 159 -3.67 0.51 18.51
CA THR A 159 -4.41 0.40 19.78
C THR A 159 -5.90 0.37 19.50
#